data_AF-A0A2R4ZPI2-F1
#
_entry.id   AF-A0A2R4ZPI2-F1
#
_cell.length_a   1.000
_cell.length_b   1.000
_cell.length_c   1.000
_cell.angle_alpha   90.00
_cell.angle_beta   90.00
_cell.angle_gamma   90.00
#
_symmetry.space_group_name_H-M   'P 1'
#
loop_
_entity.id
_entity.type
_entity.pdbx_description
1 polymer ?
#
loop_
_entity_poly.entity_id
_entity_poly.type
_entity_poly.pdbx_seq_one_letter_code
_entity_poly.pdbx_strand_id
1 'polypeptide(L)'
;MGSSIDSLVLSYLKKHPYSKPREIADGLGFSIVTVRYSLLRLRERGLVVRTSKGYVARGYAAREPGAGEIPAPQEPGLKREIEDLKDRVSELEKTLEDVLENLSRLEKEVSELRVFVKALQGSGGVLRGRGDPFLDRLSQEKVMTISEARREASKSMGSLEYYVDKGYAVIVGDFVADKAFYEALLSRMPIRVEDINSLSAKEKILVEAMISEGIAYVDKGKEVRLA
;
A
#
# COMPACT_ATOMS: atom_id res chain seq x y z
N MET A 1 -30.44 -3.45 26.61
CA MET A 1 -31.38 -3.57 27.75
C MET A 1 -32.77 -3.81 27.20
N GLY A 2 -33.30 -5.04 27.30
CA GLY A 2 -34.64 -5.36 26.80
C GLY A 2 -35.71 -4.62 27.60
N SER A 3 -36.71 -4.08 26.92
CA SER A 3 -37.82 -3.33 27.53
C SER A 3 -38.41 -4.10 28.71
N SER A 4 -38.70 -3.41 29.83
CA SER A 4 -39.24 -3.97 31.09
C SER A 4 -40.37 -5.00 30.89
N ILE A 5 -41.12 -4.88 29.80
CA ILE A 5 -42.20 -5.80 29.42
C ILE A 5 -41.69 -7.18 28.99
N ASP A 6 -40.56 -7.26 28.27
CA ASP A 6 -39.99 -8.53 27.79
C ASP A 6 -39.56 -9.43 28.97
N SER A 7 -38.99 -8.85 30.03
CA SER A 7 -38.61 -9.60 31.23
C SER A 7 -39.83 -10.03 32.05
N LEU A 8 -40.88 -9.21 32.11
CA LEU A 8 -42.14 -9.54 32.76
C LEU A 8 -42.89 -10.66 32.04
N VAL A 9 -43.00 -10.61 30.71
CA VAL A 9 -43.59 -11.67 29.89
C VAL A 9 -42.81 -12.97 30.03
N LEU A 10 -41.47 -12.91 30.02
CA LEU A 10 -40.63 -14.09 30.20
C LEU A 10 -40.77 -14.70 31.61
N SER A 11 -40.84 -13.87 32.67
CA SER A 11 -41.03 -14.37 34.03
C SER A 11 -42.42 -14.93 34.27
N TYR A 12 -43.46 -14.36 33.64
CA TYR A 12 -44.82 -14.90 33.64
C TYR A 12 -44.86 -16.29 32.99
N LEU A 13 -44.24 -16.46 31.82
CA LEU A 13 -44.17 -17.74 31.12
C LEU A 13 -43.37 -18.82 31.85
N LYS A 14 -42.45 -18.44 32.75
CA LYS A 14 -41.76 -19.38 33.64
C LYS A 14 -42.66 -19.92 34.75
N LYS A 15 -43.69 -19.17 35.16
CA LYS A 15 -44.65 -19.57 36.20
C LYS A 15 -45.89 -20.24 35.62
N HIS A 16 -46.31 -19.80 34.43
CA HIS A 16 -47.50 -20.27 33.72
C HIS A 16 -47.14 -20.70 32.29
N PRO A 17 -46.55 -21.91 32.10
CA PRO A 17 -46.23 -22.42 30.77
C PRO A 17 -47.52 -22.65 29.96
N TYR A 18 -47.39 -22.58 28.63
CA TYR A 18 -48.49 -22.73 27.66
C TYR A 18 -49.54 -21.62 27.68
N SER A 19 -49.25 -20.49 28.31
CA SER A 19 -50.17 -19.35 28.33
C SER A 19 -50.37 -18.76 26.93
N LYS A 20 -51.62 -18.37 26.62
CA LYS A 20 -51.96 -17.65 25.39
C LYS A 20 -51.70 -16.14 25.53
N PRO A 21 -51.51 -15.40 24.42
CA PRO A 21 -51.31 -13.95 24.49
C PRO A 21 -52.41 -13.18 25.22
N ARG A 22 -53.65 -13.70 25.24
CA ARG A 22 -54.77 -13.13 26.02
C ARG A 22 -54.55 -13.30 27.52
N GLU A 23 -54.28 -14.52 27.97
CA GLU A 23 -54.05 -14.84 29.39
C GLU A 23 -52.84 -14.10 29.97
N ILE A 24 -51.78 -13.92 29.17
CA ILE A 24 -50.60 -13.15 29.57
C ILE A 24 -50.94 -11.65 29.67
N ALA A 25 -51.76 -11.13 28.75
CA ALA A 25 -52.22 -9.74 28.78
C ALA A 25 -53.08 -9.46 30.00
N ASP A 26 -54.04 -10.35 30.28
CA ASP A 26 -54.92 -10.24 31.45
C ASP A 26 -54.14 -10.39 32.77
N GLY A 27 -53.18 -11.33 32.82
CA GLY A 27 -52.36 -11.58 34.02
C GLY A 27 -51.31 -10.52 34.32
N LEU A 28 -50.85 -9.77 33.32
CA LEU A 28 -49.86 -8.70 33.48
C LEU A 28 -50.46 -7.28 33.38
N GLY A 29 -51.75 -7.15 33.05
CA GLY A 29 -52.43 -5.87 32.88
C GLY A 29 -51.98 -5.06 31.65
N PHE A 30 -51.42 -5.72 30.62
CA PHE A 30 -50.97 -5.07 29.38
C PHE A 30 -51.94 -5.29 28.23
N SER A 31 -51.88 -4.43 27.21
CA SER A 31 -52.64 -4.68 25.98
C SER A 31 -52.16 -5.97 25.30
N ILE A 32 -53.08 -6.73 24.71
CA ILE A 32 -52.77 -7.94 23.94
C ILE A 32 -51.78 -7.68 22.80
N VAL A 33 -51.82 -6.48 22.21
CA VAL A 33 -50.94 -6.06 21.12
C VAL A 33 -49.50 -5.94 21.65
N THR A 34 -49.33 -5.26 22.78
CA THR A 34 -48.03 -5.11 23.45
C THR A 34 -47.40 -6.45 23.81
N VAL A 35 -48.21 -7.37 24.35
CA VAL A 35 -47.77 -8.74 24.66
C VAL A 35 -47.37 -9.51 23.41
N ARG A 36 -48.13 -9.41 22.31
CA ARG A 36 -47.77 -10.06 21.03
C ARG A 36 -46.43 -9.57 20.49
N TYR A 37 -46.18 -8.26 20.51
CA TYR A 37 -44.89 -7.70 20.10
C TYR A 37 -43.74 -8.16 21.00
N SER A 38 -43.96 -8.22 22.32
CA SER A 38 -42.97 -8.73 23.25
C SER A 38 -42.66 -10.21 23.01
N LEU A 39 -43.70 -11.05 22.80
CA LEU A 39 -43.53 -12.47 22.46
C LEU A 39 -42.81 -12.67 21.14
N LEU A 40 -43.05 -11.82 20.13
CA LEU A 40 -42.33 -11.85 18.86
C LEU A 40 -40.83 -11.59 19.06
N ARG A 41 -40.48 -10.51 19.77
CA ARG A 41 -39.07 -10.19 20.07
C ARG A 41 -38.39 -11.26 20.90
N LEU A 42 -39.08 -11.81 21.91
CA LEU A 42 -38.57 -12.89 22.74
C LEU A 42 -38.37 -14.19 21.93
N ARG A 43 -39.20 -14.42 20.91
CA ARG A 43 -39.05 -15.55 19.97
C ARG A 43 -37.88 -15.34 19.02
N GLU A 44 -37.71 -14.14 18.47
CA GLU A 44 -36.55 -13.78 17.63
C GLU A 44 -35.23 -13.94 18.39
N ARG A 45 -35.22 -13.62 19.68
CA ARG A 45 -34.08 -13.85 20.59
C ARG A 45 -33.93 -15.30 21.05
N GLY A 46 -34.82 -16.21 20.64
CA GLY A 46 -34.79 -17.61 21.04
C GLY A 46 -35.10 -17.87 22.51
N LEU A 47 -35.74 -16.95 23.24
CA LEU A 47 -36.06 -17.11 24.66
C LEU A 47 -37.44 -17.75 24.89
N VAL A 48 -38.33 -17.66 23.91
CA VAL A 48 -39.71 -18.18 23.97
C VAL A 48 -40.04 -18.97 22.70
N VAL A 49 -40.79 -20.05 22.86
CA VAL A 49 -41.24 -20.93 21.76
C VAL A 49 -42.77 -20.94 21.72
N ARG A 50 -43.33 -20.91 20.50
CA ARG A 50 -44.77 -21.09 20.28
C ARG A 50 -45.05 -22.58 20.06
N THR A 51 -45.96 -23.11 20.84
CA THR A 51 -46.46 -24.49 20.74
C THR A 51 -47.92 -24.50 20.25
N SER A 52 -48.50 -25.69 20.07
CA SER A 52 -49.92 -25.84 19.74
C SER A 52 -50.84 -25.36 20.87
N LYS A 53 -50.41 -25.46 22.13
CA LYS A 53 -51.21 -25.10 23.31
C LYS A 53 -51.05 -23.62 23.72
N GLY A 54 -49.90 -23.00 23.41
CA GLY A 54 -49.61 -21.60 23.74
C GLY A 54 -48.12 -21.28 23.68
N TYR A 55 -47.65 -20.30 24.45
CA TYR A 55 -46.23 -19.91 24.49
C TYR A 55 -45.52 -20.51 25.71
N VAL A 56 -44.25 -20.88 25.55
CA VAL A 56 -43.43 -21.48 26.62
C VAL A 56 -42.04 -20.82 26.63
N ALA A 57 -41.50 -20.52 27.81
CA ALA A 57 -40.12 -20.08 27.94
C ALA A 57 -39.16 -21.25 27.64
N ARG A 58 -38.10 -21.04 26.86
CA ARG A 58 -37.20 -22.10 26.37
C ARG A 58 -36.62 -23.00 27.47
N GLY A 59 -36.42 -22.46 28.69
CA GLY A 59 -35.97 -23.25 29.86
C GLY A 59 -37.00 -24.29 30.40
N TYR A 60 -38.27 -24.22 30.00
CA TYR A 60 -39.34 -25.17 30.36
C TYR A 60 -39.75 -26.10 29.22
N ALA A 61 -39.28 -25.86 27.99
CA ALA A 61 -39.60 -26.69 26.83
C ALA A 61 -38.95 -28.09 26.88
N ALA A 62 -38.06 -28.35 27.84
CA ALA A 62 -37.36 -29.62 28.01
C ALA A 62 -38.16 -30.70 28.77
N ARG A 63 -39.44 -30.47 29.10
CA ARG A 63 -40.20 -31.36 30.02
C ARG A 63 -41.52 -31.94 29.51
N GLU A 64 -41.82 -31.87 28.20
CA GLU A 64 -42.83 -32.76 27.60
C GLU A 64 -42.14 -33.83 26.72
N PRO A 65 -42.36 -35.14 26.98
CA PRO A 65 -41.97 -36.21 26.08
C PRO A 65 -43.00 -36.30 24.94
N GLY A 66 -42.65 -35.85 23.73
CA GLY A 66 -43.49 -36.08 22.54
C GLY A 66 -43.64 -34.94 21.54
N ALA A 67 -43.02 -33.77 21.74
CA ALA A 67 -42.91 -32.76 20.69
C ALA A 67 -41.56 -32.94 20.00
N GLY A 68 -41.59 -33.31 18.72
CA GLY A 68 -40.42 -33.70 17.92
C GLY A 68 -39.18 -32.86 18.18
N GLU A 69 -38.06 -33.56 18.33
CA GLU A 69 -36.72 -33.02 18.32
C GLU A 69 -36.60 -32.05 17.14
N ILE A 70 -36.59 -30.75 17.43
CA ILE A 70 -35.87 -29.84 16.56
C ILE A 70 -34.41 -30.19 16.86
N PRO A 71 -33.67 -30.84 15.94
CA PRO A 71 -32.27 -31.10 16.20
C PRO A 71 -31.63 -29.74 16.45
N ALA A 72 -30.92 -29.61 17.58
CA ALA A 72 -29.97 -28.53 17.74
C ALA A 72 -29.15 -28.47 16.44
N PRO A 73 -28.93 -27.29 15.83
CA PRO A 73 -28.10 -27.21 14.64
C PRO A 73 -26.81 -27.92 14.96
N GLN A 74 -26.51 -28.97 14.20
CA GLN A 74 -25.42 -29.88 14.49
C GLN A 74 -24.13 -29.06 14.58
N GLU A 75 -23.59 -28.94 15.79
CA GLU A 75 -22.35 -28.22 16.09
C GLU A 75 -21.03 -28.88 15.59
N PRO A 76 -20.93 -30.12 15.05
CA PRO A 76 -19.62 -30.68 14.72
C PRO A 76 -19.04 -30.14 13.42
N GLY A 77 -19.86 -29.62 12.48
CA GLY A 77 -19.36 -29.00 11.24
C GLY A 77 -18.70 -27.65 11.49
N LEU A 78 -19.39 -26.78 12.24
CA LEU A 78 -18.88 -25.45 12.59
C LEU A 78 -17.65 -25.52 13.49
N LYS A 79 -17.58 -26.48 14.42
CA LYS A 79 -16.38 -26.66 15.27
C LYS A 79 -15.16 -27.06 14.45
N ARG A 80 -15.33 -27.97 13.49
CA ARG A 80 -14.25 -28.36 12.56
C ARG A 80 -13.83 -27.21 11.65
N GLU A 81 -14.78 -26.47 11.08
CA GLU A 81 -14.46 -25.28 10.29
C GLU A 81 -13.69 -24.23 11.10
N ILE A 82 -14.08 -24.00 12.37
CA ILE A 82 -13.36 -23.09 13.26
C ILE A 82 -11.94 -23.60 13.57
N GLU A 83 -11.76 -24.90 13.74
CA GLU A 83 -10.46 -25.53 13.96
C GLU A 83 -9.57 -25.42 12.72
N ASP A 84 -10.10 -25.74 11.54
CA ASP A 84 -9.41 -25.57 10.25
C ASP A 84 -9.04 -24.10 9.98
N LEU A 85 -9.94 -23.16 10.30
CA LEU A 85 -9.66 -21.72 10.19
C LEU A 85 -8.55 -21.29 11.16
N LYS A 86 -8.54 -21.84 12.37
CA LYS A 86 -7.50 -21.54 13.37
C LYS A 86 -6.14 -22.04 12.92
N ASP A 87 -6.08 -23.24 12.36
CA ASP A 87 -4.84 -23.81 11.84
C ASP A 87 -4.32 -22.99 10.65
N ARG A 88 -5.20 -22.57 9.74
CA ARG A 88 -4.83 -21.68 8.62
C ARG A 88 -4.35 -20.31 9.09
N VAL A 89 -4.98 -19.73 10.13
CA VAL A 89 -4.51 -18.46 10.71
C VAL A 89 -3.13 -18.63 11.31
N SER A 90 -2.88 -19.71 12.06
CA SER A 90 -1.56 -19.98 12.63
C SER A 90 -0.49 -20.26 11.57
N GLU A 91 -0.84 -20.88 10.44
CA GLU A 91 0.09 -21.04 9.32
C GLU A 91 0.39 -19.69 8.65
N LEU A 92 -0.64 -18.86 8.43
CA LEU A 92 -0.46 -17.51 7.90
C LEU A 92 0.42 -16.64 8.81
N GLU A 93 0.22 -16.70 10.13
CA GLU A 93 1.05 -15.98 11.11
C GLU A 93 2.53 -16.37 10.98
N LYS A 94 2.83 -17.67 10.87
CA LYS A 94 4.21 -18.15 10.65
C LYS A 94 4.79 -17.66 9.34
N THR A 95 4.03 -17.77 8.24
CA THR A 95 4.52 -17.29 6.93
C THR A 95 4.77 -15.79 6.92
N LEU A 96 3.95 -15.01 7.64
CA LEU A 96 4.15 -13.57 7.78
C LEU A 96 5.43 -13.27 8.55
N GLU A 97 5.69 -14.01 9.63
CA GLU A 97 6.90 -13.87 10.44
C GLU A 97 8.17 -14.17 9.62
N ASP A 98 8.16 -15.26 8.84
CA ASP A 98 9.26 -15.62 7.93
C ASP A 98 9.49 -14.55 6.85
N VAL A 99 8.40 -14.00 6.27
CA VAL A 99 8.49 -12.94 5.26
C VAL A 99 9.07 -11.65 5.85
N LEU A 100 8.67 -11.29 7.07
CA LEU A 100 9.21 -10.11 7.77
C LEU A 100 10.70 -10.27 8.08
N GLU A 101 11.13 -11.48 8.48
CA GLU A 101 12.55 -11.75 8.71
C GLU A 101 13.36 -11.66 7.41
N ASN A 102 12.84 -12.24 6.32
CA ASN A 102 13.47 -12.18 5.01
C ASN A 102 13.55 -10.74 4.47
N LEU A 103 12.50 -9.95 4.65
CA LEU A 103 12.49 -8.53 4.28
C LEU A 103 13.56 -7.77 5.06
N SER A 104 13.66 -8.01 6.37
CA SER A 104 14.67 -7.37 7.23
C SER A 104 16.11 -7.73 6.81
N ARG A 105 16.34 -8.96 6.36
CA ARG A 105 17.65 -9.39 5.82
C ARG A 105 17.93 -8.70 4.49
N LEU A 106 16.95 -8.65 3.59
CA LEU A 106 17.09 -8.01 2.29
C LEU A 106 17.32 -6.50 2.42
N GLU A 107 16.65 -5.82 3.35
CA GLU A 107 16.86 -4.40 3.64
C GLU A 107 18.29 -4.12 4.13
N LYS A 108 18.86 -5.02 4.94
CA LYS A 108 20.27 -4.94 5.36
C LYS A 108 21.21 -5.13 4.18
N GLU A 109 21.00 -6.15 3.36
CA GLU A 109 21.79 -6.40 2.15
C GLU A 109 21.73 -5.22 1.19
N VAL A 110 20.54 -4.65 0.94
CA VAL A 110 20.37 -3.46 0.11
C VAL A 110 21.08 -2.26 0.71
N SER A 111 21.04 -2.08 2.03
CA SER A 111 21.74 -1.00 2.72
C SER A 111 23.26 -1.14 2.59
N GLU A 112 23.78 -2.36 2.75
CA GLU A 112 25.20 -2.69 2.57
C GLU A 112 25.64 -2.49 1.11
N LEU A 113 24.84 -2.96 0.15
CA LEU A 113 25.07 -2.72 -1.28
C LEU A 113 25.05 -1.23 -1.60
N ARG A 114 24.16 -0.45 -0.96
CA ARG A 114 24.12 1.02 -1.16
C ARG A 114 25.38 1.69 -0.61
N VAL A 115 25.86 1.26 0.55
CA VAL A 115 27.14 1.72 1.11
C VAL A 115 28.30 1.31 0.22
N PHE A 116 28.31 0.08 -0.29
CA PHE A 116 29.33 -0.43 -1.19
C PHE A 116 29.33 0.29 -2.53
N VAL A 117 28.16 0.54 -3.13
CA VAL A 117 28.02 1.35 -4.35
C VAL A 117 28.49 2.78 -4.09
N LYS A 118 28.14 3.40 -2.95
CA LYS A 118 28.63 4.74 -2.61
C LYS A 118 30.14 4.75 -2.39
N ALA A 119 30.70 3.71 -1.79
CA ALA A 119 32.14 3.52 -1.65
C ALA A 119 32.81 3.30 -3.01
N LEU A 120 32.21 2.53 -3.92
CA LEU A 120 32.68 2.34 -5.29
C LEU A 120 32.51 3.57 -6.17
N GLN A 121 31.49 4.40 -5.96
CA GLN A 121 31.34 5.69 -6.64
C GLN A 121 32.35 6.70 -6.09
N GLY A 122 32.61 6.67 -4.77
CA GLY A 122 33.72 7.40 -4.15
C GLY A 122 35.08 6.93 -4.65
N SER A 123 35.24 5.63 -4.89
CA SER A 123 36.45 4.99 -5.41
C SER A 123 36.56 5.09 -6.95
N GLY A 124 35.44 5.26 -7.64
CA GLY A 124 35.37 5.69 -9.04
C GLY A 124 35.76 7.15 -9.18
N GLY A 125 35.60 7.94 -8.11
CA GLY A 125 36.28 9.21 -7.90
C GLY A 125 37.80 9.08 -7.78
N VAL A 126 38.30 7.96 -7.23
CA VAL A 126 39.74 7.66 -7.15
C VAL A 126 40.30 7.16 -8.50
N LEU A 127 39.47 6.54 -9.36
CA LEU A 127 39.83 6.29 -10.77
C LEU A 127 39.65 7.52 -11.67
N ARG A 128 38.79 8.49 -11.30
CA ARG A 128 38.74 9.82 -11.91
C ARG A 128 40.00 10.67 -11.66
N GLY A 129 40.88 10.26 -10.75
CA GLY A 129 41.98 11.08 -10.24
C GLY A 129 43.39 10.70 -10.69
N ARG A 130 43.56 9.77 -11.64
CA ARG A 130 44.89 9.43 -12.16
C ARG A 130 44.94 9.44 -13.70
N GLY A 131 44.73 10.63 -14.26
CA GLY A 131 45.38 11.05 -15.50
C GLY A 131 44.69 10.70 -16.80
N ASP A 132 43.36 10.78 -16.87
CA ASP A 132 42.68 10.80 -18.17
C ASP A 132 42.55 12.25 -18.67
N PRO A 133 43.35 12.67 -19.67
CA PRO A 133 43.37 14.05 -20.13
C PRO A 133 42.03 14.51 -20.68
N PHE A 134 41.23 13.59 -21.24
CA PHE A 134 39.92 13.92 -21.79
C PHE A 134 38.92 14.25 -20.67
N LEU A 135 38.86 13.43 -19.62
CA LEU A 135 37.94 13.66 -18.50
C LEU A 135 38.32 14.90 -17.70
N ASP A 136 39.62 15.15 -17.50
CA ASP A 136 40.09 16.36 -16.83
C ASP A 136 39.68 17.61 -17.61
N ARG A 137 39.86 17.59 -18.92
CA ARG A 137 39.47 18.69 -19.79
C ARG A 137 37.97 18.88 -19.85
N LEU A 138 37.19 17.80 -19.96
CA LEU A 138 35.73 17.85 -19.96
C LEU A 138 35.18 18.38 -18.63
N SER A 139 35.79 17.99 -17.51
CA SER A 139 35.44 18.51 -16.18
C SER A 139 35.75 20.01 -16.05
N GLN A 140 36.79 20.52 -16.70
CA GLN A 140 37.14 21.94 -16.69
C GLN A 140 36.23 22.76 -17.62
N GLU A 141 36.08 22.32 -18.87
CA GLU A 141 35.31 23.07 -19.89
C GLU A 141 33.79 22.89 -19.74
N LYS A 142 33.35 21.85 -19.02
CA LYS A 142 31.96 21.42 -18.78
C LYS A 142 31.21 20.92 -20.02
N VAL A 143 31.38 21.60 -21.15
CA VAL A 143 30.80 21.26 -22.46
C VAL A 143 31.80 21.58 -23.56
N MET A 144 31.99 20.64 -24.48
CA MET A 144 32.81 20.79 -25.69
C MET A 144 32.06 20.24 -26.91
N THR A 145 32.50 20.55 -28.12
CA THR A 145 31.86 20.02 -29.33
C THR A 145 32.19 18.54 -29.52
N ILE A 146 31.36 17.79 -30.24
CA ILE A 146 31.58 16.37 -30.50
C ILE A 146 32.88 16.11 -31.27
N SER A 147 33.26 17.03 -32.16
CA SER A 147 34.53 16.98 -32.91
C SER A 147 35.73 17.14 -31.99
N GLU A 148 35.66 18.09 -31.04
CA GLU A 148 36.71 18.30 -30.05
C GLU A 148 36.79 17.13 -29.08
N ALA A 149 35.65 16.64 -28.61
CA ALA A 149 35.55 15.48 -27.73
C ALA A 149 36.13 14.22 -28.39
N ARG A 150 35.77 13.94 -29.65
CA ARG A 150 36.35 12.83 -30.41
C ARG A 150 37.87 12.99 -30.56
N ARG A 151 38.34 14.19 -30.89
CA ARG A 151 39.77 14.47 -31.02
C ARG A 151 40.52 14.27 -29.70
N GLU A 152 39.93 14.70 -28.59
CA GLU A 152 40.58 14.63 -27.28
C GLU A 152 40.50 13.23 -26.67
N ALA A 153 39.37 12.54 -26.80
CA ALA A 153 39.23 11.14 -26.43
C ALA A 153 40.19 10.25 -27.24
N SER A 154 40.37 10.53 -28.54
CA SER A 154 41.34 9.78 -29.37
C SER A 154 42.79 9.98 -28.95
N LYS A 155 43.12 11.07 -28.22
CA LYS A 155 44.45 11.27 -27.64
C LYS A 155 44.63 10.51 -26.33
N SER A 156 43.54 10.21 -25.62
CA SER A 156 43.54 9.34 -24.44
C SER A 156 43.34 7.87 -24.84
N MET A 157 43.10 6.98 -23.88
CA MET A 157 43.09 5.52 -24.09
C MET A 157 41.79 4.98 -24.73
N GLY A 158 40.94 5.79 -25.37
CA GLY A 158 39.62 5.33 -25.80
C GLY A 158 38.94 6.08 -26.96
N SER A 159 37.83 5.53 -27.44
CA SER A 159 36.87 6.23 -28.30
C SER A 159 35.94 7.10 -27.45
N LEU A 160 35.32 8.14 -28.04
CA LEU A 160 34.31 8.93 -27.31
C LEU A 160 33.18 8.03 -26.79
N GLU A 161 32.80 7.03 -27.57
CA GLU A 161 31.79 6.04 -27.26
C GLU A 161 32.10 5.29 -25.96
N TYR A 162 33.38 4.95 -25.70
CA TYR A 162 33.79 4.33 -24.44
C TYR A 162 33.41 5.18 -23.22
N TYR A 163 33.60 6.50 -23.29
CA TYR A 163 33.28 7.39 -22.18
C TYR A 163 31.78 7.59 -21.98
N VAL A 164 31.01 7.53 -23.07
CA VAL A 164 29.54 7.62 -23.04
C VAL A 164 28.95 6.33 -22.47
N ASP A 165 29.42 5.16 -22.91
CA ASP A 165 28.97 3.85 -22.44
C ASP A 165 29.26 3.63 -20.95
N LYS A 166 30.41 4.12 -20.48
CA LYS A 166 30.75 4.11 -19.04
C LYS A 166 29.97 5.17 -18.26
N GLY A 167 29.24 6.05 -18.94
CA GLY A 167 28.47 7.12 -18.31
C GLY A 167 29.37 8.16 -17.64
N TYR A 168 30.51 8.50 -18.24
CA TYR A 168 31.34 9.63 -17.80
C TYR A 168 31.00 10.92 -18.55
N ALA A 169 30.54 10.80 -19.79
CA ALA A 169 30.14 11.91 -20.65
C ALA A 169 28.75 11.66 -21.23
N VAL A 170 28.05 12.73 -21.59
CA VAL A 170 26.73 12.68 -22.22
C VAL A 170 26.78 13.45 -23.54
N ILE A 171 26.32 12.83 -24.62
CA ILE A 171 26.18 13.49 -25.93
C ILE A 171 24.79 14.15 -25.97
N VAL A 172 24.75 15.43 -26.31
CA VAL A 172 23.54 16.20 -26.56
C VAL A 172 23.72 16.92 -27.88
N GLY A 173 23.16 16.34 -28.94
CA GLY A 173 23.33 16.82 -30.31
C GLY A 173 24.81 16.88 -30.70
N ASP A 174 25.27 18.06 -31.12
CA ASP A 174 26.67 18.30 -31.52
C ASP A 174 27.61 18.56 -30.33
N PHE A 175 27.14 18.44 -29.09
CA PHE A 175 27.91 18.72 -27.88
C PHE A 175 28.08 17.50 -26.99
N VAL A 176 29.18 17.51 -26.24
CA VAL A 176 29.49 16.54 -25.20
C VAL A 176 29.62 17.27 -23.89
N ALA A 177 28.82 16.88 -22.90
CA ALA A 177 28.81 17.44 -21.57
C ALA A 177 29.41 16.45 -20.55
N ASP A 178 30.09 16.99 -19.54
CA ASP A 178 30.43 16.23 -18.34
C ASP A 178 29.14 15.74 -17.66
N LYS A 179 29.11 14.49 -17.20
CA LYS A 179 27.91 13.93 -16.58
C LYS A 179 27.46 14.69 -15.33
N ALA A 180 28.39 15.10 -14.46
CA ALA A 180 28.01 15.81 -13.23
C ALA A 180 27.44 17.20 -13.56
N PHE A 181 27.99 17.86 -14.59
CA PHE A 181 27.42 19.10 -15.10
C PHE A 181 26.03 18.92 -15.71
N TYR A 182 25.83 17.89 -16.53
CA TYR A 182 24.54 17.57 -17.14
C TYR A 182 23.47 17.27 -16.07
N GLU A 183 23.79 16.41 -15.09
CA GLU A 183 22.88 16.08 -13.99
C GLU A 183 22.56 17.29 -13.10
N ALA A 184 23.54 18.15 -12.83
CA ALA A 184 23.31 19.40 -12.10
C ALA A 184 22.32 20.31 -12.83
N LEU A 185 22.43 20.43 -14.16
CA LEU A 185 21.50 21.20 -14.97
C LEU A 185 20.10 20.56 -14.96
N LEU A 186 19.99 19.24 -15.10
CA LEU A 186 18.70 18.53 -15.02
C LEU A 186 18.00 18.75 -13.69
N SER A 187 18.74 18.78 -12.58
CA SER A 187 18.18 19.00 -11.24
C SER A 187 17.55 20.39 -11.04
N ARG A 188 17.89 21.35 -11.92
CA ARG A 188 17.36 22.72 -11.91
C ARG A 188 16.11 22.87 -12.79
N MET A 189 15.73 21.84 -13.55
CA MET A 189 14.54 21.88 -14.39
C MET A 189 13.27 21.68 -13.54
N PRO A 190 12.16 22.39 -13.83
CA PRO A 190 11.98 23.33 -14.93
C PRO A 190 12.60 24.71 -14.69
N ILE A 191 13.25 25.28 -15.71
CA ILE A 191 13.90 26.60 -15.65
C ILE A 191 13.00 27.63 -16.33
N ARG A 192 12.70 28.75 -15.68
CA ARG A 192 11.95 29.85 -16.32
C ARG A 192 12.79 30.50 -17.41
N VAL A 193 12.14 30.91 -18.51
CA VAL A 193 12.82 31.58 -19.64
C VAL A 193 13.54 32.86 -19.20
N GLU A 194 13.00 33.56 -18.19
CA GLU A 194 13.64 34.72 -17.58
C GLU A 194 14.95 34.36 -16.86
N ASP A 195 14.96 33.22 -16.17
CA ASP A 195 16.10 32.69 -15.42
C ASP A 195 17.17 32.08 -16.34
N ILE A 196 16.85 31.77 -17.60
CA ILE A 196 17.84 31.32 -18.59
C ILE A 196 18.97 32.35 -18.71
N ASN A 197 18.65 33.65 -18.60
CA ASN A 197 19.68 34.69 -18.69
C ASN A 197 20.72 34.62 -17.56
N SER A 198 20.34 34.07 -16.40
CA SER A 198 21.23 33.85 -15.25
C SER A 198 22.13 32.62 -15.38
N LEU A 199 21.85 31.73 -16.35
CA LEU A 199 22.67 30.57 -16.64
C LEU A 199 24.02 30.97 -17.22
N SER A 200 25.04 30.18 -16.92
CA SER A 200 26.34 30.30 -17.55
C SER A 200 26.24 30.07 -19.07
N ALA A 201 27.17 30.62 -19.84
CA ALA A 201 27.18 30.46 -21.29
C ALA A 201 27.16 28.98 -21.72
N LYS A 202 27.83 28.10 -20.97
CA LYS A 202 27.88 26.66 -21.22
C LYS A 202 26.55 25.96 -20.90
N GLU A 203 25.87 26.35 -19.82
CA GLU A 203 24.52 25.85 -19.52
C GLU A 203 23.53 26.26 -20.60
N LYS A 204 23.59 27.50 -21.09
CA LYS A 204 22.72 27.99 -22.18
C LYS A 204 22.87 27.15 -23.45
N ILE A 205 24.11 26.93 -23.89
CA ILE A 205 24.42 26.09 -25.06
C ILE A 205 23.83 24.68 -24.88
N LEU A 206 23.99 24.09 -23.69
CA LEU A 206 23.48 22.75 -23.41
C LEU A 206 21.95 22.71 -23.41
N VAL A 207 21.28 23.71 -22.82
CA VAL A 207 19.81 23.83 -22.85
C VAL A 207 19.29 24.00 -24.28
N GLU A 208 19.93 24.85 -25.08
CA GLU A 208 19.57 25.02 -26.49
C GLU A 208 19.73 23.72 -27.28
N ALA A 209 20.83 23.00 -27.08
CA ALA A 209 21.06 21.69 -27.69
C ALA A 209 20.04 20.65 -27.22
N MET A 210 19.65 20.66 -25.94
CA MET A 210 18.60 19.79 -25.42
C MET A 210 17.24 20.08 -26.07
N ILE A 211 16.94 21.36 -26.34
CA ILE A 211 15.70 21.75 -27.02
C ILE A 211 15.74 21.31 -28.48
N SER A 212 16.86 21.49 -29.19
CA SER A 212 16.98 21.07 -30.59
C SER A 212 16.88 19.56 -30.77
N GLU A 213 17.43 18.78 -29.83
CA GLU A 213 17.35 17.31 -29.83
C GLU A 213 16.01 16.78 -29.31
N GLY A 214 15.10 17.64 -28.85
CA GLY A 214 13.82 17.24 -28.28
C GLY A 214 13.91 16.55 -26.91
N ILE A 215 15.04 16.68 -26.21
CA ILE A 215 15.21 16.24 -24.82
C ILE A 215 14.49 17.20 -23.86
N ALA A 216 14.42 18.47 -24.24
CA ALA A 216 13.68 19.51 -23.53
C ALA A 216 12.74 20.24 -24.50
N TYR A 217 11.71 20.88 -23.96
CA TYR A 217 10.81 21.74 -24.72
C TYR A 217 10.46 23.00 -23.92
N VAL A 218 10.09 24.05 -24.64
CA VAL A 218 9.63 25.30 -24.04
C VAL A 218 8.11 25.22 -23.85
N ASP A 219 7.67 25.06 -22.60
CA ASP A 219 6.25 25.04 -22.23
C ASP A 219 5.70 26.46 -22.23
N LYS A 220 4.78 26.75 -23.17
CA LYS A 220 4.02 28.01 -23.29
C LYS A 220 4.89 29.27 -23.33
N GLY A 221 6.15 29.16 -23.75
CA GLY A 221 7.09 30.28 -23.77
C GLY A 221 7.53 30.78 -22.39
N LYS A 222 7.23 30.03 -21.31
CA LYS A 222 7.49 30.46 -19.92
C LYS A 222 8.57 29.65 -19.23
N GLU A 223 8.59 28.35 -19.43
CA GLU A 223 9.48 27.43 -18.72
C GLU A 223 10.04 26.37 -19.66
N VAL A 224 11.32 26.05 -19.51
CA VAL A 224 11.95 24.90 -20.18
C VAL A 224 11.73 23.68 -19.31
N ARG A 225 11.15 22.64 -19.90
CA ARG A 225 10.85 21.36 -19.24
C ARG A 225 11.51 20.22 -20.00
N LEU A 226 11.78 19.14 -19.29
CA LEU A 226 12.22 17.89 -19.92
C LEU A 226 11.03 17.25 -20.65
N ALA A 227 11.29 16.70 -21.83
CA ALA A 227 10.31 16.02 -22.69
C ALA A 227 9.73 14.76 -22.04
#